data_AF-A0A1G3AU25-F1
#
_entry.id   AF-A0A1G3AU25-F1
#
_cell.length_a   1.000
_cell.length_b   1.000
_cell.length_c   1.000
_cell.angle_alpha   90.00
_cell.angle_beta   90.00
_cell.angle_gamma   90.00
#
_symmetry.space_group_name_H-M   'P 1'
#
loop_
_entity.id
_entity.type
_entity.pdbx_description
1 polymer ?
#
loop_
_entity_poly.entity_id
_entity_poly.type
_entity_poly.pdbx_seq_one_letter_code
_entity_poly.pdbx_strand_id
1 'polypeptide(L)'
;MRSKAIVSFLFSGSLFCLSFSNIFADEVDTDAIYAEKCALCHGEDGKGTPTGINFGVKNFTDQDWLKSRTVDDFTNSITNGNPDNPNYLPFGDILSEEEIAAMANYVMGRFKQ
;
A
#
# COMPACT_ATOMS: atom_id res chain seq x y z
N MET A 1 -18.63 63.42 -20.66
CA MET A 1 -18.37 63.47 -19.20
C MET A 1 -18.10 62.06 -18.69
N ARG A 2 -16.89 61.82 -18.15
CA ARG A 2 -16.45 60.69 -17.28
C ARG A 2 -16.49 59.29 -17.95
N SER A 3 -15.43 58.76 -18.57
CA SER A 3 -14.03 58.52 -18.15
C SER A 3 -13.86 57.32 -17.20
N LYS A 4 -12.84 56.49 -17.55
CA LYS A 4 -12.08 55.49 -16.77
C LYS A 4 -12.53 54.03 -16.96
N ALA A 5 -11.67 53.03 -17.17
CA ALA A 5 -10.31 52.89 -17.69
C ALA A 5 -10.14 51.37 -17.83
N ILE A 6 -9.76 50.89 -19.01
CA ILE A 6 -9.39 49.48 -19.23
C ILE A 6 -8.04 49.29 -18.52
N VAL A 7 -8.04 48.57 -17.40
CA VAL A 7 -6.79 48.15 -16.75
C VAL A 7 -6.30 46.90 -17.49
N SER A 8 -5.53 47.12 -18.55
CA SER A 8 -4.60 46.13 -19.08
C SER A 8 -3.57 45.82 -18.01
N PHE A 9 -3.75 44.71 -17.30
CA PHE A 9 -2.70 44.14 -16.47
C PHE A 9 -1.79 43.30 -17.37
N LEU A 10 -0.92 44.00 -18.12
CA LEU A 10 0.28 43.38 -18.68
C LEU A 10 1.21 43.07 -17.51
N PHE A 11 0.97 41.95 -16.82
CA PHE A 11 1.99 41.39 -15.95
C PHE A 11 2.96 40.61 -16.82
N SER A 12 3.91 41.37 -17.37
CA SER A 12 5.24 40.88 -17.69
C SER A 12 5.82 40.25 -16.43
N GLY A 13 5.58 38.95 -16.26
CA GLY A 13 6.05 38.16 -15.13
C GLY A 13 6.82 36.95 -15.64
N SER A 14 8.14 37.11 -15.69
CA SER A 14 9.17 36.08 -15.66
C SER A 14 8.71 34.64 -15.42
N LEU A 15 9.14 33.75 -16.32
CA LEU A 15 9.91 32.56 -15.96
C LEU A 15 9.36 31.74 -14.77
N PHE A 16 8.14 31.21 -14.89
CA PHE A 16 7.74 30.05 -14.09
C PHE A 16 7.95 28.77 -14.90
N CYS A 17 9.19 28.56 -15.35
CA CYS A 17 9.71 27.23 -15.67
C CYS A 17 10.35 26.66 -14.39
N LEU A 18 9.57 26.57 -13.31
CA LEU A 18 9.94 25.76 -12.15
C LEU A 18 9.05 24.52 -12.19
N SER A 19 9.59 23.52 -12.89
CA SER A 19 9.61 22.13 -12.47
C SER A 19 8.41 21.65 -11.65
N PHE A 20 7.29 21.39 -12.32
CA PHE A 20 6.29 20.42 -11.84
C PHE A 20 6.78 18.98 -12.07
N SER A 21 8.07 18.73 -11.88
CA SER A 21 8.58 17.37 -11.82
C SER A 21 8.33 16.90 -10.40
N ASN A 22 7.40 15.95 -10.24
CA ASN A 22 7.03 15.21 -9.00
C ASN A 22 5.63 15.50 -8.41
N ILE A 23 4.58 15.68 -9.21
CA ILE A 23 3.18 15.59 -8.72
C ILE A 23 2.58 14.17 -8.88
N PHE A 24 3.24 13.28 -9.63
CA PHE A 24 2.83 11.87 -9.76
C PHE A 24 4.00 10.98 -9.36
N ALA A 25 4.36 10.96 -8.08
CA ALA A 25 4.78 9.68 -7.54
C ALA A 25 3.47 8.92 -7.37
N ASP A 26 3.26 7.84 -8.13
CA ASP A 26 2.14 6.94 -7.87
C ASP A 26 2.34 6.41 -6.44
N GLU A 27 1.55 6.92 -5.50
CA GLU A 27 1.54 6.40 -4.14
C GLU A 27 1.04 4.95 -4.19
N VAL A 28 1.73 4.03 -3.53
CA VAL A 28 1.29 2.63 -3.47
C VAL A 28 -0.04 2.55 -2.71
N ASP A 29 -1.12 2.23 -3.43
CA ASP A 29 -2.45 2.02 -2.85
C ASP A 29 -2.54 0.66 -2.15
N THR A 30 -1.97 0.60 -0.95
CA THR A 30 -1.94 -0.63 -0.13
C THR A 30 -3.32 -1.11 0.31
N ASP A 31 -4.29 -0.21 0.48
CA ASP A 31 -5.68 -0.59 0.80
C ASP A 31 -6.32 -1.34 -0.38
N ALA A 32 -6.16 -0.84 -1.61
CA ALA A 32 -6.66 -1.50 -2.80
C ALA A 32 -5.96 -2.86 -3.04
N ILE A 33 -4.63 -2.90 -2.95
CA ILE A 33 -3.88 -4.16 -3.09
C ILE A 33 -4.34 -5.19 -2.05
N TYR A 34 -4.49 -4.78 -0.79
CA TYR A 34 -4.96 -5.67 0.26
C TYR A 34 -6.36 -6.19 -0.02
N ALA A 35 -7.30 -5.30 -0.36
CA ALA A 35 -8.68 -5.67 -0.62
C ALA A 35 -8.81 -6.66 -1.80
N GLU A 36 -8.07 -6.43 -2.88
CA GLU A 36 -8.17 -7.25 -4.09
C GLU A 36 -7.43 -8.59 -4.00
N LYS A 37 -6.30 -8.63 -3.29
CA LYS A 37 -5.36 -9.77 -3.36
C LYS A 37 -5.24 -10.51 -2.04
N CYS A 38 -5.25 -9.81 -0.91
CA CYS A 38 -4.93 -10.39 0.40
C CYS A 38 -6.20 -10.76 1.19
N ALA A 39 -7.22 -9.89 1.16
CA ALA A 39 -8.44 -10.00 1.98
C ALA A 39 -9.27 -11.25 1.64
N LEU A 40 -9.12 -11.81 0.43
CA LEU A 40 -9.77 -13.07 0.03
C LEU A 40 -9.46 -14.22 0.99
N CYS A 41 -8.23 -14.27 1.52
CA CYS A 41 -7.80 -15.28 2.48
C CYS A 41 -7.68 -14.69 3.89
N HIS A 42 -7.13 -13.49 4.03
CA HIS A 42 -6.84 -12.88 5.33
C HIS A 42 -8.01 -12.10 5.94
N GLY A 43 -9.09 -11.85 5.19
CA GLY A 43 -10.23 -11.05 5.61
C GLY A 43 -9.91 -9.55 5.68
N GLU A 44 -10.90 -8.68 5.48
CA GLU A 44 -10.71 -7.22 5.62
C GLU A 44 -10.32 -6.80 7.04
N ASP A 45 -10.72 -7.61 8.02
CA ASP A 45 -10.44 -7.42 9.45
C ASP A 45 -9.18 -8.15 9.93
N GLY A 46 -8.44 -8.81 9.02
CA GLY A 46 -7.20 -9.52 9.31
C GLY A 46 -7.37 -10.80 10.12
N LYS A 47 -8.60 -11.26 10.40
CA LYS A 47 -8.84 -12.47 11.20
C LYS A 47 -8.77 -13.78 10.41
N GLY A 48 -8.71 -13.69 9.09
CA GLY A 48 -8.84 -14.80 8.18
C GLY A 48 -10.29 -15.04 7.78
N THR A 49 -10.51 -15.33 6.49
CA THR A 49 -11.79 -15.85 6.01
C THR A 49 -11.95 -17.32 6.42
N PRO A 50 -13.17 -17.90 6.42
CA PRO A 50 -13.35 -19.34 6.71
C PRO A 50 -12.46 -20.23 5.83
N THR A 51 -12.34 -19.89 4.55
CA THR A 51 -11.46 -20.60 3.61
C THR A 51 -9.99 -20.36 3.94
N GLY A 52 -9.58 -19.12 4.21
CA GLY A 52 -8.20 -18.81 4.58
C GLY A 52 -7.74 -19.52 5.85
N ILE A 53 -8.63 -19.66 6.84
CA ILE A 53 -8.34 -20.41 8.08
C ILE A 53 -8.05 -21.88 7.77
N ASN A 54 -8.78 -22.51 6.84
CA ASN A 54 -8.51 -23.87 6.39
C ASN A 54 -7.15 -23.99 5.66
N PHE A 55 -6.69 -22.92 5.02
CA PHE A 55 -5.36 -22.82 4.43
C PHE A 55 -4.25 -22.47 5.44
N GLY A 56 -4.61 -22.20 6.69
CA GLY A 56 -3.66 -21.90 7.76
C GLY A 56 -3.18 -20.45 7.78
N VAL A 57 -3.97 -19.50 7.26
CA VAL A 57 -3.70 -18.07 7.50
C VAL A 57 -3.71 -17.78 9.00
N LYS A 58 -2.81 -16.91 9.45
CA LYS A 58 -2.77 -16.47 10.84
C LYS A 58 -3.72 -15.30 11.04
N ASN A 59 -4.30 -15.22 12.24
CA ASN A 59 -5.09 -14.07 12.64
C ASN A 59 -4.15 -12.90 12.96
N PHE A 60 -4.13 -11.88 12.11
CA PHE A 60 -3.28 -10.70 12.29
C PHE A 60 -3.69 -9.84 13.49
N THR A 61 -4.89 -10.04 14.04
CA THR A 61 -5.30 -9.36 15.29
C THR A 61 -4.76 -10.05 16.56
N ASP A 62 -4.18 -11.25 16.44
CA ASP A 62 -3.42 -11.90 17.52
C ASP A 62 -2.12 -11.12 17.76
N GLN A 63 -2.11 -10.31 18.83
CA GLN A 63 -1.02 -9.39 19.12
C GLN A 63 0.26 -10.10 19.53
N ASP A 64 0.17 -11.25 20.20
CA ASP A 64 1.35 -12.02 20.62
C ASP A 64 2.04 -12.59 19.37
N TRP A 65 1.25 -13.16 18.46
CA TRP A 65 1.77 -13.64 17.19
C TRP A 65 2.31 -12.50 16.33
N LEU A 66 1.56 -11.40 16.14
CA LEU A 66 1.97 -10.31 15.25
C LEU A 66 3.19 -9.55 15.78
N LYS A 67 3.32 -9.38 17.11
CA LYS A 67 4.50 -8.74 17.72
C LYS A 67 5.76 -9.60 17.64
N SER A 68 5.62 -10.92 17.48
CA SER A 68 6.75 -11.83 17.25
C SER A 68 7.32 -11.78 15.82
N ARG A 69 6.67 -11.03 14.92
CA ARG A 69 7.06 -10.89 13.51
C ARG A 69 7.71 -9.55 13.21
N THR A 70 8.54 -9.54 12.18
CA THR A 70 9.23 -8.39 11.62
C THR A 70 8.68 -8.01 10.24
N VAL A 71 8.94 -6.79 9.78
CA VAL A 71 8.58 -6.37 8.42
C VAL A 71 9.24 -7.30 7.40
N ASP A 72 10.49 -7.69 7.62
CA ASP A 72 11.23 -8.61 6.74
C ASP A 72 10.58 -10.00 6.65
N ASP A 73 9.99 -10.51 7.74
CA ASP A 73 9.22 -11.75 7.71
C ASP A 73 8.02 -11.65 6.75
N PHE A 74 7.31 -10.53 6.80
CA PHE A 74 6.18 -10.27 5.90
C PHE A 74 6.63 -10.04 4.47
N THR A 75 7.66 -9.22 4.24
CA THR A 75 8.26 -8.99 2.92
C THR A 75 8.65 -10.32 2.29
N ASN A 76 9.42 -11.16 3.00
CA ASN A 76 9.84 -12.47 2.49
C ASN A 76 8.64 -13.38 2.23
N SER A 77 7.64 -13.43 3.12
CA SER A 77 6.45 -14.26 2.91
C SER A 77 5.60 -13.79 1.74
N ILE A 78 5.50 -12.47 1.49
CA ILE A 78 4.76 -11.91 0.35
C ILE A 78 5.54 -12.20 -0.93
N THR A 79 6.86 -11.98 -0.96
CA THR A 79 7.71 -12.24 -2.14
C THR A 79 7.70 -13.72 -2.51
N ASN A 80 7.96 -14.60 -1.55
CA ASN A 80 8.33 -16.00 -1.80
C ASN A 80 7.25 -17.02 -1.40
N GLY A 81 6.14 -16.59 -0.81
CA GLY A 81 5.15 -17.50 -0.24
C GLY A 81 5.71 -18.24 0.98
N ASN A 82 5.23 -19.45 1.24
CA ASN A 82 5.75 -20.31 2.31
C ASN A 82 6.06 -21.72 1.79
N PRO A 83 7.33 -22.20 1.88
CA PRO A 83 7.70 -23.54 1.39
C PRO A 83 7.05 -24.68 2.17
N ASP A 84 6.73 -24.47 3.45
CA ASP A 84 6.08 -25.46 4.32
C ASP A 84 4.55 -25.42 4.23
N ASN A 85 3.99 -24.36 3.64
CA ASN A 85 2.55 -24.23 3.40
C ASN A 85 2.28 -23.65 2.01
N PRO A 86 2.00 -24.49 1.00
CA PRO A 86 1.85 -24.06 -0.39
C PRO A 86 0.60 -23.19 -0.65
N ASN A 87 -0.29 -23.02 0.34
CA ASN A 87 -1.41 -22.10 0.22
C ASN A 87 -1.01 -20.62 0.39
N TYR A 88 0.19 -20.36 0.93
CA TYR A 88 0.79 -19.03 0.93
C TYR A 88 1.50 -18.83 -0.41
N LEU A 89 0.81 -18.17 -1.33
CA LEU A 89 1.27 -17.95 -2.70
C LEU A 89 2.36 -16.87 -2.75
N PRO A 90 3.38 -17.02 -3.60
CA PRO A 90 4.36 -15.96 -3.86
C PRO A 90 3.73 -14.85 -4.72
N PHE A 91 4.02 -13.60 -4.36
CA PHE A 91 3.63 -12.40 -5.10
C PHE A 91 4.82 -11.65 -5.70
N GLY A 92 6.06 -12.16 -5.58
CA GLY A 92 7.26 -11.52 -6.13
C GLY A 92 7.25 -11.27 -7.64
N ASP A 93 6.50 -12.06 -8.40
CA ASP A 93 6.33 -11.89 -9.85
C ASP A 93 5.07 -11.07 -10.21
N ILE A 94 4.29 -10.65 -9.20
CA ILE A 94 3.00 -9.96 -9.36
C ILE A 94 3.08 -8.51 -8.89
N LEU A 95 3.79 -8.28 -7.77
CA LEU A 95 3.97 -6.98 -7.13
C LEU A 95 5.44 -6.56 -7.25
N SER A 96 5.66 -5.27 -7.44
CA SER A 96 7.00 -4.67 -7.36
C SER A 96 7.58 -4.77 -5.95
N GLU A 97 8.91 -4.67 -5.82
CA GLU A 97 9.57 -4.65 -4.51
C GLU A 97 9.05 -3.51 -3.61
N GLU A 98 8.72 -2.36 -4.21
CA GLU A 98 8.15 -1.21 -3.52
C GLU A 98 6.74 -1.53 -2.99
N GLU A 99 5.87 -2.13 -3.81
CA GLU A 99 4.54 -2.57 -3.37
C GLU A 99 4.60 -3.61 -2.26
N ILE A 100 5.53 -4.57 -2.35
CA ILE A 100 5.71 -5.60 -1.32
C ILE A 100 6.15 -4.98 0.00
N ALA A 101 7.15 -4.08 -0.04
CA ALA A 101 7.63 -3.38 1.15
C ALA A 101 6.51 -2.53 1.78
N ALA A 102 5.73 -1.82 0.95
CA ALA A 102 4.58 -1.05 1.41
C ALA A 102 3.52 -1.95 2.05
N MET A 103 3.22 -3.10 1.44
CA MET A 103 2.25 -4.07 1.96
C MET A 103 2.67 -4.70 3.28
N ALA A 104 3.95 -5.04 3.44
CA ALA A 104 4.48 -5.56 4.70
C ALA A 104 4.31 -4.55 5.83
N ASN A 105 4.65 -3.27 5.57
CA ASN A 105 4.43 -2.18 6.52
C ASN A 105 2.94 -1.93 6.79
N TYR A 106 2.09 -2.00 5.76
CA TYR A 106 0.65 -1.82 5.89
C TYR A 106 0.04 -2.87 6.82
N VAL A 107 0.34 -4.16 6.63
CA VAL A 107 -0.20 -5.23 7.50
C VAL A 107 0.23 -5.03 8.95
N MET A 108 1.51 -4.72 9.18
CA MET A 108 2.00 -4.44 10.52
C MET A 108 1.40 -3.17 11.12
N GLY A 109 1.31 -2.07 10.37
CA GLY A 109 0.75 -0.81 10.87
C GLY A 109 -0.76 -0.86 11.12
N ARG A 110 -1.51 -1.61 10.29
CA ARG A 110 -2.97 -1.71 10.38
C ARG A 110 -3.43 -2.60 11.53
N PHE A 111 -2.73 -3.69 11.81
CA PHE A 111 -3.21 -4.71 12.76
C PHE A 111 -2.40 -4.79 14.06
N LYS A 112 -1.20 -4.21 14.14
CA LYS A 112 -0.38 -4.18 15.36
C LYS A 112 -0.84 -3.02 16.24
N GLN A 113 -1.44 -3.34 17.38
CA GLN A 113 -1.93 -2.40 18.39
C GLN A 113 -0.92 -2.20 19.52
#